data_AF-A0A534KZN5-F1
#
_entry.id   AF-A0A534KZN5-F1
#
_cell.length_a   1.000
_cell.length_b   1.000
_cell.length_c   1.000
_cell.angle_alpha   90.00
_cell.angle_beta   90.00
_cell.angle_gamma   90.00
#
_symmetry.space_group_name_H-M   'P 1'
#
loop_
_entity.id
_entity.type
_entity.pdbx_description
1 polymer ?
#
loop_
_entity_poly.entity_id
_entity_poly.type
_entity_poly.pdbx_seq_one_letter_code
_entity_poly.pdbx_strand_id
1 'polypeptide(L)'
;MRPPRSRRDIGGPSMGRAVERVFAASRAIGETGMVAVANPGNGKSIADASPCARVDVDFSKALQECLDQVGPGRVATCGAIARALGDIRAARSVATWLNTHPDTAGSHRVVRADGRPVLVSASSELEREGFQLVRGRVSSGRILDVLQPVGLLTTLRDEQRKLSDRVVELDTGRQFERIAGVDAGYDGDAMYVVAACVDLKDLNPIDIAAVRHHVDFPYIPTYLAYREFPGIEAAVRRLNQRPDVLLVDGHGRLHPALFGIACYVGVRLDLPTIGVAKHPLVGRVTKRGHSPSGVTAIEFRGQVRGYAWTPPGCERPNFVSVGHRISLDRALEVVRASTLRRYPEPLKIADRIGREMKRNKRNEKREKGATR
;
A
#
# COMPACT_ATOMS: atom_id res chain seq x y z
N MET A 1 40.31 -41.54 9.50
CA MET A 1 39.32 -40.60 10.04
C MET A 1 39.74 -39.18 9.70
N ARG A 2 38.97 -38.48 8.85
CA ARG A 2 39.17 -37.05 8.53
C ARG A 2 38.28 -36.19 9.45
N PRO A 3 38.70 -34.99 9.85
CA PRO A 3 37.95 -34.15 10.79
C PRO A 3 36.65 -33.62 10.15
N PRO A 4 35.64 -33.26 10.97
CA PRO A 4 34.35 -32.79 10.46
C PRO A 4 34.50 -31.39 9.85
N ARG A 5 34.01 -31.22 8.62
CA ARG A 5 33.94 -29.92 7.95
C ARG A 5 32.96 -28.99 8.68
N SER A 6 33.38 -27.73 8.84
CA SER A 6 32.64 -26.67 9.52
C SER A 6 31.35 -26.30 8.77
N ARG A 7 30.32 -25.87 9.53
CA ARG A 7 28.98 -25.45 9.06
C ARG A 7 28.96 -24.14 8.23
N ARG A 8 30.01 -23.83 7.47
CA ARG A 8 30.07 -22.67 6.57
C ARG A 8 30.36 -23.14 5.14
N ASP A 9 29.49 -23.97 4.57
CA ASP A 9 29.46 -24.29 3.13
C ASP A 9 28.16 -25.04 2.79
N ILE A 10 27.02 -24.44 3.12
CA ILE A 10 25.76 -24.76 2.44
C ILE A 10 25.46 -23.55 1.57
N GLY A 11 25.91 -23.62 0.31
CA GLY A 11 25.53 -22.66 -0.71
C GLY A 11 24.02 -22.53 -0.74
N GLY A 12 23.53 -21.32 -0.43
CA GLY A 12 22.15 -20.98 -0.72
C GLY A 12 21.89 -21.10 -2.22
N PRO A 13 20.63 -21.32 -2.65
CA PRO A 13 20.31 -21.44 -4.07
C PRO A 13 20.85 -20.22 -4.82
N SER A 14 21.65 -20.46 -5.85
CA SER A 14 22.24 -19.41 -6.67
C SER A 14 21.10 -18.54 -7.22
N MET A 15 21.12 -17.25 -6.87
CA MET A 15 20.17 -16.29 -7.40
C MET A 15 20.35 -16.24 -8.91
N GLY A 16 19.36 -16.76 -9.65
CA GLY A 16 19.41 -16.83 -11.10
C GLY A 16 19.72 -15.46 -11.72
N ARG A 17 20.38 -15.48 -12.89
CA ARG A 17 20.86 -14.30 -13.64
C ARG A 17 19.80 -13.19 -13.82
N ALA A 18 18.51 -13.50 -13.73
CA ALA A 18 17.42 -12.52 -13.76
C ALA A 18 17.44 -11.56 -12.57
N VAL A 19 17.69 -12.05 -11.35
CA VAL A 19 17.76 -11.18 -10.18
C VAL A 19 19.01 -10.31 -10.26
N GLU A 20 20.17 -10.89 -10.61
CA GLU A 20 21.43 -10.14 -10.85
C GLU A 20 21.30 -9.07 -11.94
N ARG A 21 20.51 -9.31 -12.99
CA ARG A 21 20.20 -8.30 -14.02
C ARG A 21 19.30 -7.18 -13.49
N VAL A 22 18.30 -7.48 -12.67
CA VAL A 22 17.50 -6.46 -11.96
C VAL A 22 18.39 -5.66 -10.99
N PHE A 23 19.36 -6.31 -10.35
CA PHE A 23 20.36 -5.67 -9.48
C PHE A 23 21.33 -4.76 -10.23
N ALA A 24 21.79 -5.16 -11.41
CA ALA A 24 22.66 -4.34 -12.25
C ALA A 24 21.89 -3.11 -12.77
N ALA A 25 20.63 -3.29 -13.15
CA ALA A 25 19.78 -2.22 -13.65
C ALA A 25 19.24 -1.29 -12.54
N SER A 26 19.08 -1.76 -11.30
CA SER A 26 18.67 -0.92 -10.17
C SER A 26 19.71 0.12 -9.75
N ARG A 27 20.97 -0.04 -10.18
CA ARG A 27 22.03 0.98 -10.06
C ARG A 27 21.94 2.10 -11.10
N ALA A 28 21.09 1.95 -12.13
CA ALA A 28 20.92 2.91 -13.22
C ALA A 28 19.62 3.74 -13.12
N ILE A 29 18.94 3.71 -11.96
CA ILE A 29 17.67 4.42 -11.73
C ILE A 29 17.97 5.92 -11.55
N GLY A 30 18.13 6.63 -12.67
CA GLY A 30 18.14 8.09 -12.73
C GLY A 30 16.75 8.70 -12.50
N GLU A 31 16.68 10.03 -12.45
CA GLU A 31 15.45 10.80 -12.14
C GLU A 31 14.27 10.56 -13.09
N THR A 32 14.52 9.91 -14.23
CA THR A 32 13.53 9.31 -15.13
C THR A 32 14.10 7.99 -15.70
N GLY A 33 13.67 6.82 -15.23
CA GLY A 33 14.09 5.50 -15.76
C GLY A 33 14.03 4.41 -14.70
N MET A 34 13.10 3.44 -14.69
CA MET A 34 12.64 2.46 -15.68
C MET A 34 13.64 1.31 -15.89
N VAL A 35 13.28 0.15 -15.33
CA VAL A 35 13.97 -1.13 -15.53
C VAL A 35 12.89 -2.17 -15.86
N ALA A 36 12.90 -2.68 -17.09
CA ALA A 36 12.19 -3.88 -17.48
C ALA A 36 13.26 -4.92 -17.85
N VAL A 37 13.36 -6.02 -17.11
CA VAL A 37 14.22 -7.14 -17.49
C VAL A 37 13.34 -8.16 -18.18
N ALA A 38 13.25 -8.05 -19.51
CA ALA A 38 12.48 -8.97 -20.32
C ALA A 38 13.15 -10.34 -20.48
N ASN A 39 12.32 -11.38 -20.53
CA ASN A 39 12.58 -12.57 -21.33
C ASN A 39 11.51 -12.55 -22.44
N PRO A 40 11.88 -12.51 -23.74
CA PRO A 40 10.91 -12.34 -24.81
C PRO A 40 10.10 -13.63 -24.96
N GLY A 41 8.82 -13.59 -24.56
CA GLY A 41 7.88 -14.67 -24.75
C GLY A 41 6.49 -14.09 -24.97
N ASN A 42 5.89 -14.38 -26.13
CA ASN A 42 4.56 -13.96 -26.55
C ASN A 42 3.51 -14.26 -25.47
N GLY A 43 3.14 -13.24 -24.69
CA GLY A 43 2.01 -13.24 -23.78
C GLY A 43 1.14 -12.03 -24.05
N LYS A 44 -0.18 -12.17 -23.90
CA LYS A 44 -1.11 -11.03 -23.98
C LYS A 44 -0.71 -9.99 -22.93
N SER A 45 -0.47 -8.75 -23.36
CA SER A 45 -0.16 -7.62 -22.49
C SER A 45 -1.37 -7.26 -21.61
N ILE A 46 -1.14 -6.73 -20.41
CA ILE A 46 -2.19 -6.19 -19.52
C ILE A 46 -2.80 -4.90 -20.12
N ALA A 47 -2.24 -4.36 -21.20
CA ALA A 47 -2.65 -3.12 -21.86
C ALA A 47 -4.15 -3.02 -22.18
N ASP A 48 -4.84 -4.14 -22.42
CA ASP A 48 -6.20 -4.16 -22.97
C ASP A 48 -7.35 -3.99 -21.93
N ALA A 49 -7.04 -3.83 -20.63
CA ALA A 49 -8.09 -3.62 -19.62
C ALA A 49 -8.76 -2.25 -19.78
N SER A 50 -10.08 -2.24 -20.03
CA SER A 50 -10.87 -1.02 -20.24
C SER A 50 -10.73 -0.04 -19.08
N PRO A 51 -10.41 1.25 -19.35
CA PRO A 51 -10.30 2.25 -18.29
C PRO A 51 -11.68 2.51 -17.68
N CYS A 52 -11.90 2.02 -16.47
CA CYS A 52 -12.96 2.58 -15.63
C CYS A 52 -12.57 4.03 -15.29
N ALA A 53 -13.51 4.97 -15.37
CA ALA A 53 -13.27 6.35 -14.94
C ALA A 53 -12.66 6.36 -13.53
N ARG A 54 -11.64 7.20 -13.32
CA ARG A 54 -11.02 7.41 -12.00
C ARG A 54 -11.68 8.61 -11.35
N VAL A 55 -11.93 8.51 -10.05
CA VAL A 55 -12.16 9.73 -9.27
C VAL A 55 -10.86 10.51 -9.27
N ASP A 56 -10.97 11.82 -9.43
CA ASP A 56 -9.83 12.72 -9.31
C ASP A 56 -9.35 12.73 -7.85
N VAL A 57 -8.08 12.36 -7.63
CA VAL A 57 -7.49 12.21 -6.30
C VAL A 57 -6.53 13.39 -6.09
N ASP A 58 -7.07 14.53 -5.69
CA ASP A 58 -6.27 15.70 -5.32
C ASP A 58 -6.47 16.05 -3.84
N PHE A 59 -5.68 15.39 -2.99
CA PHE A 59 -5.73 15.63 -1.55
C PHE A 59 -5.24 17.03 -1.19
N SER A 60 -4.22 17.53 -1.89
CA SER A 60 -3.64 18.85 -1.65
C SER A 60 -4.67 19.95 -1.86
N LYS A 61 -5.40 19.89 -2.98
CA LYS A 61 -6.48 20.82 -3.29
C LYS A 61 -7.62 20.72 -2.28
N ALA A 62 -8.10 19.52 -1.98
CA ALA A 62 -9.18 19.33 -1.00
C ALA A 62 -8.79 19.82 0.40
N LEU A 63 -7.53 19.64 0.79
CA LEU A 63 -7.00 20.17 2.05
C LEU A 63 -6.94 21.70 2.00
N GLN A 64 -6.47 22.30 0.91
CA GLN A 64 -6.41 23.75 0.76
C GLN A 64 -7.81 24.37 0.86
N GLU A 65 -8.81 23.78 0.20
CA GLU A 65 -10.22 24.20 0.32
C GLU A 65 -10.75 24.13 1.77
N CYS A 66 -10.25 23.21 2.60
CA CYS A 66 -10.57 23.19 4.03
C CYS A 66 -9.84 24.31 4.80
N LEU A 67 -8.58 24.59 4.47
CA LEU A 67 -7.76 25.60 5.14
C LEU A 67 -8.25 27.02 4.84
N ASP A 68 -8.70 27.28 3.62
CA ASP A 68 -9.25 28.57 3.19
C ASP A 68 -10.51 28.95 4.00
N GLN A 69 -11.27 27.97 4.49
CA GLN A 69 -12.44 28.20 5.35
C GLN A 69 -12.09 28.63 6.78
N VAL A 70 -10.88 28.33 7.27
CA VAL A 70 -10.48 28.69 8.63
C VAL A 70 -10.36 30.20 8.76
N GLY A 71 -9.77 30.85 7.75
CA GLY A 71 -9.57 32.30 7.71
C GLY A 71 -8.63 32.83 8.80
N PRO A 72 -8.28 34.12 8.77
CA PRO A 72 -7.43 34.75 9.79
C PRO A 72 -8.12 34.85 11.15
N GLY A 73 -7.33 34.77 12.23
CA GLY A 73 -7.82 34.95 13.60
C GLY A 73 -8.59 33.77 14.20
N ARG A 74 -8.75 32.68 13.43
CA ARG A 74 -9.34 31.40 13.85
C ARG A 74 -8.38 30.24 13.57
N VAL A 75 -8.60 29.11 14.23
CA VAL A 75 -7.88 27.86 13.96
C VAL A 75 -8.86 26.70 13.81
N ALA A 76 -8.47 25.64 13.14
CA ALA A 76 -9.28 24.42 13.06
C ALA A 76 -8.52 23.21 13.61
N THR A 77 -9.25 22.28 14.23
CA THR A 77 -8.63 21.02 14.63
C THR A 77 -8.40 20.11 13.44
N CYS A 78 -7.41 19.21 13.52
CA CYS A 78 -7.28 18.12 12.54
C CYS A 78 -8.57 17.30 12.39
N GLY A 79 -9.37 17.20 13.45
CA GLY A 79 -10.65 16.51 13.44
C GLY A 79 -11.71 17.25 12.63
N ALA A 80 -11.79 18.59 12.75
CA ALA A 80 -12.70 19.41 11.95
C ALA A 80 -12.36 19.31 10.46
N ILE A 81 -11.08 19.43 10.10
CA ILE A 81 -10.60 19.26 8.72
C ILE A 81 -10.91 17.85 8.21
N ALA A 82 -10.64 16.80 9.00
CA ALA A 82 -10.93 15.43 8.59
C ALA A 82 -12.43 15.16 8.36
N ARG A 83 -13.31 15.79 9.15
CA ARG A 83 -14.77 15.73 8.91
C ARG A 83 -15.16 16.46 7.63
N ALA A 84 -14.58 17.63 7.37
CA ALA A 84 -14.80 18.39 6.13
C ALA A 84 -14.36 17.59 4.89
N LEU A 85 -13.22 16.91 4.99
CA LEU A 85 -12.73 15.99 3.96
C LEU A 85 -13.66 14.77 3.78
N GLY A 86 -14.45 14.39 4.79
CA GLY A 86 -15.47 13.34 4.70
C GLY A 86 -15.24 12.09 5.57
N ASP A 87 -14.11 11.98 6.28
CA ASP A 87 -13.84 10.85 7.17
C ASP A 87 -12.90 11.24 8.33
N ILE A 88 -13.40 11.16 9.57
CA ILE A 88 -12.63 11.50 10.77
C ILE A 88 -11.32 10.71 10.91
N ARG A 89 -11.20 9.54 10.26
CA ARG A 89 -9.97 8.74 10.24
C ARG A 89 -8.77 9.47 9.62
N ALA A 90 -9.01 10.51 8.82
CA ALA A 90 -7.97 11.31 8.21
C ALA A 90 -7.29 12.29 9.19
N ALA A 91 -7.79 12.46 10.42
CA ALA A 91 -7.27 13.50 11.34
C ALA A 91 -5.75 13.37 11.59
N ARG A 92 -5.25 12.15 11.78
CA ARG A 92 -3.80 11.93 11.94
C ARG A 92 -3.04 12.20 10.64
N SER A 93 -3.63 11.82 9.51
CA SER A 93 -3.06 11.98 8.17
C SER A 93 -2.92 13.46 7.79
N VAL A 94 -3.89 14.31 8.15
CA VAL A 94 -3.80 15.77 8.02
C VAL A 94 -2.58 16.29 8.77
N ALA A 95 -2.42 15.91 10.05
CA ALA A 95 -1.26 16.35 10.83
C ALA A 95 0.06 15.88 10.21
N THR A 96 0.14 14.61 9.76
CA THR A 96 1.34 14.08 9.13
C THR A 96 1.65 14.79 7.81
N TRP A 97 0.64 15.05 6.98
CA TRP A 97 0.80 15.75 5.71
C TRP A 97 1.34 17.17 5.90
N LEU A 98 0.80 17.92 6.85
CA LEU A 98 1.28 19.28 7.13
C LEU A 98 2.72 19.26 7.66
N ASN A 99 3.10 18.27 8.48
CA ASN A 99 4.49 18.14 8.94
C ASN A 99 5.49 17.82 7.81
N THR A 100 5.05 17.13 6.75
CA THR A 100 5.90 16.87 5.57
C THR A 100 5.84 18.00 4.54
N HIS A 101 4.80 18.84 4.58
CA HIS A 101 4.57 19.98 3.70
C HIS A 101 4.29 21.26 4.51
N PRO A 102 5.25 21.74 5.32
CA PRO A 102 5.03 22.86 6.22
C PRO A 102 4.64 24.15 5.49
N ASP A 103 5.10 24.32 4.25
CA ASP A 103 4.83 25.47 3.39
C ASP A 103 3.39 25.51 2.83
N THR A 104 2.53 24.55 3.19
CA THR A 104 1.11 24.56 2.82
C THR A 104 0.47 25.85 3.37
N ALA A 105 -0.15 26.65 2.51
CA ALA A 105 -0.73 27.93 2.90
C ALA A 105 -1.82 27.77 3.97
N GLY A 106 -1.69 28.49 5.09
CA GLY A 106 -2.63 28.41 6.22
C GLY A 106 -2.43 27.21 7.16
N SER A 107 -1.38 26.42 6.95
CA SER A 107 -1.04 25.27 7.80
C SER A 107 -0.81 25.62 9.27
N HIS A 108 -0.34 26.83 9.56
CA HIS A 108 -0.11 27.34 10.91
C HIS A 108 -1.40 27.49 11.73
N ARG A 109 -2.56 27.56 11.06
CA ARG A 109 -3.88 27.65 11.70
C ARG A 109 -4.49 26.28 12.02
N VAL A 110 -3.72 25.20 11.87
CA VAL A 110 -4.18 23.85 12.20
C VAL A 110 -3.63 23.41 13.55
N VAL A 111 -4.55 22.97 14.42
CA VAL A 111 -4.24 22.54 15.78
C VAL A 111 -4.68 21.09 16.03
N ARG A 112 -4.07 20.47 17.03
CA ARG A 112 -4.47 19.16 17.55
C ARG A 112 -5.76 19.30 18.36
N ALA A 113 -6.35 18.17 18.74
CA ALA A 113 -7.57 18.14 19.54
C ALA A 113 -7.41 18.85 20.91
N ASP A 114 -6.18 18.95 21.43
CA ASP A 114 -5.89 19.66 22.68
C ASP A 114 -5.47 21.14 22.47
N GLY A 115 -5.67 21.68 21.26
CA GLY A 115 -5.40 23.09 20.95
C GLY A 115 -3.93 23.43 20.68
N ARG A 116 -3.01 22.45 20.70
CA ARG A 116 -1.60 22.70 20.32
C ARG A 116 -1.44 22.80 18.80
N PRO A 117 -0.65 23.74 18.26
CA PRO A 117 -0.36 23.79 16.84
C PRO A 117 0.25 22.48 16.30
N VAL A 118 -0.10 22.13 15.06
CA VAL A 118 0.46 20.94 14.40
C VAL A 118 1.94 21.13 14.06
N LEU A 119 2.27 22.31 13.53
CA LEU A 119 3.62 22.71 13.17
C LEU A 119 4.29 23.42 14.34
N VAL A 120 5.60 23.21 14.49
CA VAL A 120 6.38 23.89 15.53
C VAL A 120 6.50 25.39 15.23
N SER A 121 6.64 25.77 13.96
CA SER A 121 6.73 27.18 13.52
C SER A 121 5.44 27.98 13.74
N ALA A 122 4.30 27.28 13.81
CA ALA A 122 2.98 27.90 13.82
C ALA A 122 2.73 28.77 15.05
N SER A 123 3.40 28.53 16.18
CA SER A 123 3.20 29.34 17.39
C SER A 123 3.51 30.82 17.14
N SER A 124 4.67 31.12 16.54
CA SER A 124 5.07 32.51 16.23
C SER A 124 4.15 33.15 15.19
N GLU A 125 3.63 32.37 14.25
CA GLU A 125 2.68 32.83 13.24
C GLU A 125 1.32 33.17 13.84
N LEU A 126 0.82 32.33 14.73
CA LEU A 126 -0.41 32.58 15.47
C LEU A 126 -0.28 33.78 16.41
N GLU A 127 0.85 33.94 17.10
CA GLU A 127 1.09 35.12 17.95
C GLU A 127 1.09 36.41 17.12
N ARG A 128 1.66 36.40 15.91
CA ARG A 128 1.57 37.53 14.96
C ARG A 128 0.13 37.82 14.50
N GLU A 129 -0.74 36.82 14.49
CA GLU A 129 -2.19 36.98 14.27
C GLU A 129 -2.98 37.35 15.55
N GLY A 130 -2.28 37.65 16.64
CA GLY A 130 -2.90 38.09 17.90
C GLY A 130 -3.48 36.97 18.75
N PHE A 131 -3.04 35.72 18.55
CA PHE A 131 -3.38 34.63 19.45
C PHE A 131 -2.53 34.68 20.73
N GLN A 132 -3.16 34.38 21.87
CA GLN A 132 -2.46 34.15 23.13
C GLN A 132 -2.39 32.64 23.39
N LEU A 133 -1.17 32.10 23.48
CA LEU A 133 -0.94 30.68 23.73
C LEU A 133 -0.72 30.42 25.22
N VAL A 134 -1.66 29.73 25.87
CA VAL A 134 -1.52 29.34 27.28
C VAL A 134 -0.99 27.91 27.35
N ARG A 135 0.22 27.73 27.89
CA ARG A 135 0.94 26.44 27.90
C ARG A 135 1.04 25.82 26.50
N GLY A 136 1.26 26.66 25.49
CA GLY A 136 1.39 26.26 24.08
C GLY A 136 0.07 25.87 23.39
N ARG A 137 -1.09 26.25 23.94
CA ARG A 137 -2.41 25.96 23.39
C ARG A 137 -3.17 27.23 23.05
N VAL A 138 -3.90 27.19 21.94
CA VAL A 138 -4.87 28.25 21.61
C VAL A 138 -6.08 28.21 22.53
N SER A 139 -6.72 29.35 22.74
CA SER A 139 -8.00 29.42 23.46
C SER A 139 -9.13 28.77 22.66
N SER A 140 -9.96 27.97 23.32
CA SER A 140 -11.06 27.23 22.69
C SER A 140 -12.06 28.11 21.93
N GLY A 141 -12.25 29.37 22.36
CA GLY A 141 -13.18 30.30 21.70
C GLY A 141 -12.80 30.71 20.28
N ARG A 142 -11.57 30.40 19.84
CA ARG A 142 -11.08 30.65 18.47
C ARG A 142 -10.99 29.39 17.61
N ILE A 143 -11.35 28.23 18.15
CA ILE A 143 -11.32 26.95 17.47
C ILE A 143 -12.62 26.75 16.68
N LEU A 144 -12.48 26.48 15.40
CA LEU A 144 -13.54 26.00 14.53
C LEU A 144 -13.71 24.49 14.69
N ASP A 145 -14.86 24.09 15.24
CA ASP A 145 -15.22 22.68 15.37
C ASP A 145 -15.90 22.11 14.13
N VAL A 146 -16.47 22.97 13.29
CA VAL A 146 -17.22 22.60 12.08
C VAL A 146 -16.76 23.47 10.91
N LEU A 147 -16.46 22.80 9.80
CA LEU A 147 -16.16 23.39 8.50
C LEU A 147 -17.22 22.88 7.50
N GLN A 148 -17.42 23.61 6.41
CA GLN A 148 -18.25 23.15 5.30
C GLN A 148 -17.62 21.90 4.65
N PRO A 149 -18.44 20.88 4.30
CA PRO A 149 -17.94 19.67 3.64
C PRO A 149 -17.29 19.98 2.30
N VAL A 150 -16.04 19.53 2.12
CA VAL A 150 -15.34 19.45 0.84
C VAL A 150 -15.58 18.07 0.19
N GLY A 151 -15.65 17.02 1.00
CA GLY A 151 -16.22 15.74 0.59
C GLY A 151 -15.32 14.81 -0.27
N LEU A 152 -14.04 15.09 -0.45
CA LEU A 152 -13.11 14.20 -1.18
C LEU A 152 -13.21 12.73 -0.72
N LEU A 153 -13.07 12.49 0.58
CA LEU A 153 -13.11 11.13 1.15
C LEU A 153 -14.51 10.52 1.08
N THR A 154 -15.56 11.33 1.07
CA THR A 154 -16.93 10.88 0.79
C THR A 154 -17.01 10.32 -0.62
N THR A 155 -16.52 11.05 -1.62
CA THR A 155 -16.49 10.61 -3.02
C THR A 155 -15.67 9.31 -3.18
N LEU A 156 -14.50 9.24 -2.56
CA LEU A 156 -13.66 8.03 -2.59
C LEU A 156 -14.35 6.85 -1.88
N ARG A 157 -15.12 7.09 -0.81
CA ARG A 157 -15.87 6.03 -0.14
C ARG A 157 -17.01 5.50 -0.99
N ASP A 158 -17.70 6.38 -1.71
CA ASP A 158 -18.78 6.00 -2.62
C ASP A 158 -18.24 5.20 -3.80
N GLU A 159 -17.08 5.57 -4.33
CA GLU A 159 -16.39 4.76 -5.33
C GLU A 159 -16.04 3.37 -4.79
N GLN A 160 -15.47 3.26 -3.59
CA GLN A 160 -15.18 1.95 -2.99
C GLN A 160 -16.43 1.08 -2.88
N ARG A 161 -17.58 1.66 -2.49
CA ARG A 161 -18.85 0.94 -2.42
C ARG A 161 -19.27 0.43 -3.80
N LYS A 162 -19.31 1.31 -4.80
CA LYS A 162 -19.69 0.96 -6.19
C LYS A 162 -18.78 -0.12 -6.79
N LEU A 163 -17.47 -0.03 -6.56
CA LEU A 163 -16.52 -1.02 -7.10
C LEU A 163 -16.49 -2.32 -6.29
N SER A 164 -16.88 -2.29 -5.01
CA SER A 164 -17.01 -3.49 -4.18
C SER A 164 -17.99 -4.51 -4.75
N ASP A 165 -19.05 -4.03 -5.40
CA ASP A 165 -20.07 -4.86 -6.05
C ASP A 165 -19.54 -5.56 -7.31
N ARG A 166 -18.42 -5.08 -7.87
CA ARG A 166 -17.76 -5.69 -9.04
C ARG A 166 -16.80 -6.81 -8.66
N VAL A 167 -16.56 -7.05 -7.37
CA VAL A 167 -15.66 -8.11 -6.92
C VAL A 167 -16.33 -9.46 -7.11
N VAL A 168 -15.69 -10.32 -7.92
CA VAL A 168 -16.09 -11.72 -8.09
C VAL A 168 -15.32 -12.57 -7.07
N GLU A 169 -16.03 -13.30 -6.21
CA GLU A 169 -15.45 -14.19 -5.18
C GLU A 169 -15.48 -15.67 -5.58
N LEU A 170 -15.51 -15.92 -6.89
CA LEU A 170 -15.49 -17.24 -7.51
C LEU A 170 -14.30 -17.33 -8.44
N ASP A 171 -13.65 -18.49 -8.47
CA ASP A 171 -12.65 -18.81 -9.48
C ASP A 171 -13.28 -19.54 -10.68
N THR A 172 -12.49 -19.67 -11.74
CA THR A 172 -12.93 -20.28 -13.02
C THR A 172 -12.41 -21.71 -13.19
N GLY A 173 -11.84 -22.32 -12.14
CA GLY A 173 -11.19 -23.64 -12.21
C GLY A 173 -9.91 -23.70 -13.04
N ARG A 174 -9.43 -22.57 -13.59
CA ARG A 174 -8.19 -22.52 -14.37
C ARG A 174 -6.98 -22.81 -13.49
N GLN A 175 -6.03 -23.57 -14.02
CA GLN A 175 -4.74 -23.77 -13.37
C GLN A 175 -3.92 -22.46 -13.45
N PHE A 176 -3.16 -22.19 -12.40
CA PHE A 176 -2.27 -21.04 -12.33
C PHE A 176 -0.83 -21.55 -12.40
N GLU A 177 -0.07 -21.02 -13.34
CA GLU A 177 1.35 -21.33 -13.53
C GLU A 177 2.21 -20.12 -13.16
N ARG A 178 1.72 -18.91 -13.41
CA ARG A 178 2.46 -17.66 -13.20
C ARG A 178 1.83 -16.84 -12.10
N ILE A 179 2.56 -16.70 -11.00
CA ILE A 179 2.09 -16.01 -9.80
C ILE A 179 2.91 -14.74 -9.63
N ALA A 180 2.26 -13.59 -9.65
CA ALA A 180 2.91 -12.32 -9.35
C ALA A 180 2.65 -11.88 -7.92
N GLY A 181 3.57 -11.11 -7.36
CA GLY A 181 3.44 -10.42 -6.09
C GLY A 181 3.85 -8.97 -6.28
N VAL A 182 3.09 -8.05 -5.69
CA VAL A 182 3.40 -6.62 -5.70
C VAL A 182 3.54 -6.08 -4.28
N ASP A 183 4.60 -5.30 -4.07
CA ASP A 183 4.88 -4.59 -2.81
C ASP A 183 5.29 -3.14 -3.09
N ALA A 184 4.98 -2.25 -2.14
CA ALA A 184 5.25 -0.82 -2.22
C ALA A 184 6.02 -0.35 -0.99
N GLY A 185 7.16 0.31 -1.22
CA GLY A 185 8.01 0.89 -0.18
C GLY A 185 8.16 2.40 -0.34
N TYR A 186 8.22 3.13 0.77
CA TYR A 186 8.28 4.60 0.78
C TYR A 186 9.64 5.15 1.25
N ASP A 187 10.04 6.31 0.71
CA ASP A 187 11.14 7.17 1.18
C ASP A 187 10.75 8.65 0.95
N GLY A 188 10.14 9.28 1.97
CA GLY A 188 9.42 10.55 1.79
C GLY A 188 8.21 10.36 0.88
N ASP A 189 8.01 11.28 -0.07
CA ASP A 189 6.95 11.21 -1.09
C ASP A 189 7.35 10.37 -2.31
N ALA A 190 8.51 9.72 -2.27
CA ALA A 190 8.85 8.70 -3.26
C ALA A 190 8.34 7.33 -2.81
N MET A 191 7.57 6.68 -3.69
CA MET A 191 7.14 5.30 -3.58
C MET A 191 7.89 4.43 -4.60
N TYR A 192 8.36 3.28 -4.16
CA TYR A 192 9.03 2.25 -4.94
C TYR A 192 8.11 1.05 -5.00
N VAL A 193 7.61 0.73 -6.18
CA VAL A 193 6.71 -0.40 -6.39
C VAL A 193 7.42 -1.45 -7.21
N VAL A 194 7.40 -2.68 -6.74
CA VAL A 194 8.00 -3.83 -7.43
C VAL A 194 6.94 -4.88 -7.63
N ALA A 195 6.74 -5.30 -8.88
CA ALA A 195 5.98 -6.48 -9.25
C ALA A 195 6.96 -7.59 -9.64
N ALA A 196 6.89 -8.74 -8.96
CA ALA A 196 7.72 -9.90 -9.24
C ALA A 196 6.84 -11.11 -9.57
N CYS A 197 7.04 -11.69 -10.74
CA CYS A 197 6.36 -12.87 -11.24
C CYS A 197 7.26 -14.10 -11.10
N VAL A 198 6.70 -15.19 -10.58
CA VAL A 198 7.39 -16.48 -10.40
C VAL A 198 6.61 -17.61 -11.07
N ASP A 199 7.31 -18.66 -11.49
CA ASP A 199 6.71 -19.93 -11.89
C ASP A 199 6.24 -20.68 -10.63
N LEU A 200 4.99 -21.14 -10.58
CA LEU A 200 4.43 -21.80 -9.39
C LEU A 200 5.11 -23.16 -9.10
N LYS A 201 5.65 -23.83 -10.12
CA LYS A 201 6.24 -25.18 -10.00
C LYS A 201 7.50 -25.18 -9.13
N ASP A 202 8.36 -24.18 -9.32
CA ASP A 202 9.67 -24.11 -8.67
C ASP A 202 9.93 -22.78 -7.95
N LEU A 203 9.00 -21.82 -8.05
CA LEU A 203 9.06 -20.48 -7.48
C LEU A 203 10.24 -19.64 -8.00
N ASN A 204 10.79 -20.00 -9.16
CA ASN A 204 11.84 -19.22 -9.80
C ASN A 204 11.25 -17.94 -10.41
N PRO A 205 11.94 -16.79 -10.27
CA PRO A 205 11.52 -15.55 -10.92
C PRO A 205 11.53 -15.67 -12.44
N ILE A 206 10.41 -15.33 -13.07
CA ILE A 206 10.22 -15.31 -14.53
C ILE A 206 10.18 -13.89 -15.08
N ASP A 207 9.68 -12.91 -14.31
CA ASP A 207 9.62 -11.52 -14.73
C ASP A 207 9.59 -10.57 -13.52
N ILE A 208 10.20 -9.40 -13.65
CA ILE A 208 10.23 -8.40 -12.58
C ILE A 208 10.16 -7.00 -13.21
N ALA A 209 9.25 -6.18 -12.70
CA ALA A 209 9.12 -4.78 -13.05
C ALA A 209 9.20 -3.91 -11.79
N ALA A 210 9.93 -2.80 -11.87
CA ALA A 210 10.05 -1.84 -10.77
C ALA A 210 9.78 -0.42 -11.26
N VAL A 211 9.04 0.35 -10.45
CA VAL A 211 8.66 1.72 -10.74
C VAL A 211 8.92 2.60 -9.53
N ARG A 212 9.48 3.77 -9.75
CA ARG A 212 9.46 4.86 -8.78
C ARG A 212 8.31 5.80 -9.15
N HIS A 213 7.48 6.13 -8.17
CA HIS A 213 6.35 7.03 -8.32
C HIS A 213 6.36 8.09 -7.22
N HIS A 214 5.82 9.27 -7.51
CA HIS A 214 5.55 10.31 -6.52
C HIS A 214 4.21 10.02 -5.84
N VAL A 215 4.10 10.34 -4.55
CA VAL A 215 2.91 10.05 -3.74
C VAL A 215 2.16 11.35 -3.46
N ASP A 216 1.04 11.54 -4.14
CA ASP A 216 0.20 12.75 -4.00
C ASP A 216 -0.97 12.57 -3.03
N PHE A 217 -1.03 11.41 -2.35
CA PHE A 217 -2.10 11.09 -1.39
C PHE A 217 -1.51 10.57 -0.06
N PRO A 218 -1.94 11.10 1.10
CA PRO A 218 -1.42 10.65 2.39
C PRO A 218 -1.85 9.22 2.73
N TYR A 219 -1.15 8.62 3.68
CA TYR A 219 -1.65 7.39 4.30
C TYR A 219 -2.89 7.71 5.15
N ILE A 220 -4.07 7.39 4.63
CA ILE A 220 -5.33 7.39 5.38
C ILE A 220 -5.79 5.93 5.55
N PRO A 221 -6.01 5.45 6.79
CA PRO A 221 -6.50 4.10 7.00
C PRO A 221 -7.75 3.84 6.16
N THR A 222 -7.79 2.68 5.49
CA THR A 222 -8.86 2.25 4.57
C THR A 222 -8.93 2.93 3.20
N TYR A 223 -7.98 3.80 2.86
CA TYR A 223 -7.85 4.45 1.54
C TYR A 223 -6.51 4.15 0.87
N LEU A 224 -5.79 3.11 1.32
CA LEU A 224 -4.45 2.74 0.81
C LEU A 224 -4.40 2.55 -0.71
N ALA A 225 -5.48 2.03 -1.30
CA ALA A 225 -5.59 1.83 -2.74
C ALA A 225 -5.37 3.13 -3.53
N TYR A 226 -5.91 4.26 -3.08
CA TYR A 226 -5.76 5.54 -3.76
C TYR A 226 -4.32 6.07 -3.71
N ARG A 227 -3.57 5.64 -2.70
CA ARG A 227 -2.16 5.99 -2.53
C ARG A 227 -1.23 5.14 -3.40
N GLU A 228 -1.49 3.84 -3.49
CA GLU A 228 -0.53 2.88 -4.06
C GLU A 228 -0.90 2.41 -5.47
N PHE A 229 -2.20 2.41 -5.82
CA PHE A 229 -2.67 1.86 -7.09
C PHE A 229 -1.98 2.46 -8.32
N PRO A 230 -1.75 3.78 -8.44
CA PRO A 230 -1.07 4.32 -9.62
C PRO A 230 0.32 3.70 -9.86
N GLY A 231 1.09 3.47 -8.79
CA GLY A 231 2.39 2.81 -8.86
C GLY A 231 2.29 1.30 -9.10
N ILE A 232 1.31 0.63 -8.48
CA ILE A 232 1.04 -0.79 -8.69
C ILE A 232 0.64 -1.07 -10.13
N GLU A 233 -0.29 -0.30 -10.68
CA GLU A 233 -0.69 -0.40 -12.08
C GLU A 233 0.51 -0.20 -13.00
N ALA A 234 1.31 0.84 -12.75
CA ALA A 234 2.50 1.12 -13.54
C ALA A 234 3.52 -0.03 -13.50
N ALA A 235 3.71 -0.69 -12.36
CA ALA A 235 4.63 -1.84 -12.24
C ALA A 235 4.04 -3.10 -12.88
N VAL A 236 2.77 -3.42 -12.60
CA VAL A 236 2.12 -4.62 -13.11
C VAL A 236 1.97 -4.58 -14.63
N ARG A 237 1.59 -3.44 -15.22
CA ARG A 237 1.49 -3.27 -16.69
C ARG A 237 2.85 -3.37 -17.41
N ARG A 238 3.96 -3.26 -16.69
CA ARG A 238 5.32 -3.42 -17.23
C ARG A 238 5.82 -4.86 -17.22
N LEU A 239 5.09 -5.78 -16.60
CA LEU A 239 5.37 -7.21 -16.76
C LEU A 239 5.13 -7.60 -18.23
N ASN A 240 6.10 -8.28 -18.82
CA ASN A 240 6.04 -8.82 -20.17
C ASN A 240 5.00 -9.96 -20.26
N GLN A 241 4.83 -10.69 -19.16
CA GLN A 241 3.83 -11.75 -19.06
C GLN A 241 2.72 -11.35 -18.09
N ARG A 242 1.48 -11.44 -18.55
CA ARG A 242 0.30 -11.31 -17.69
C ARG A 242 0.31 -12.45 -16.65
N PRO A 243 0.33 -12.14 -15.35
CA PRO A 243 0.24 -13.16 -14.33
C PRO A 243 -1.16 -13.80 -14.33
N ASP A 244 -1.22 -15.07 -13.94
CA ASP A 244 -2.51 -15.76 -13.82
C ASP A 244 -3.24 -15.32 -12.54
N VAL A 245 -2.48 -14.96 -11.50
CA VAL A 245 -2.98 -14.33 -10.27
C VAL A 245 -1.93 -13.40 -9.66
N LEU A 246 -2.38 -12.30 -9.06
CA LEU A 246 -1.54 -11.30 -8.41
C LEU A 246 -1.80 -11.24 -6.90
N LEU A 247 -0.76 -11.49 -6.12
CA LEU A 247 -0.73 -11.31 -4.67
C LEU A 247 -0.39 -9.86 -4.36
N VAL A 248 -1.15 -9.22 -3.48
CA VAL A 248 -0.95 -7.83 -3.08
C VAL A 248 -0.64 -7.80 -1.58
N ASP A 249 0.44 -7.12 -1.17
CA ASP A 249 0.74 -6.89 0.26
C ASP A 249 -0.29 -5.93 0.86
N GLY A 250 -1.37 -6.50 1.39
CA GLY A 250 -2.54 -5.75 1.83
C GLY A 250 -3.81 -6.61 1.84
N HIS A 251 -4.93 -6.04 2.27
CA HIS A 251 -6.19 -6.76 2.34
C HIS A 251 -7.01 -6.67 1.06
N GLY A 252 -7.82 -7.69 0.81
CA GLY A 252 -8.95 -7.69 -0.11
C GLY A 252 -10.28 -7.51 0.64
N ARG A 253 -11.13 -8.56 0.67
CA ARG A 253 -12.42 -8.56 1.37
C ARG A 253 -12.33 -8.36 2.88
N LEU A 254 -11.18 -8.64 3.51
CA LEU A 254 -10.90 -8.30 4.92
C LEU A 254 -10.64 -6.79 5.11
N HIS A 255 -11.63 -5.98 4.78
CA HIS A 255 -11.56 -4.53 4.82
C HIS A 255 -12.89 -3.94 5.29
N PRO A 256 -12.93 -2.79 6.01
CA PRO A 256 -14.18 -2.19 6.49
C PRO A 256 -15.23 -1.92 5.40
N ALA A 257 -14.77 -1.60 4.19
CA ALA A 257 -15.62 -1.40 3.01
C ALA A 257 -15.84 -2.68 2.17
N LEU A 258 -15.37 -3.84 2.63
CA LEU A 258 -15.27 -5.09 1.85
C LEU A 258 -14.50 -4.91 0.52
N PHE A 259 -13.65 -3.90 0.45
CA PHE A 259 -12.96 -3.47 -0.77
C PHE A 259 -11.58 -2.90 -0.43
N GLY A 260 -10.67 -3.78 -0.02
CA GLY A 260 -9.28 -3.42 0.22
C GLY A 260 -8.48 -3.26 -1.08
N ILE A 261 -7.19 -2.94 -0.96
CA ILE A 261 -6.31 -2.70 -2.10
C ILE A 261 -6.23 -3.87 -3.08
N ALA A 262 -6.25 -5.12 -2.59
CA ALA A 262 -6.23 -6.27 -3.49
C ALA A 262 -7.50 -6.35 -4.36
N CYS A 263 -8.66 -6.00 -3.81
CA CYS A 263 -9.90 -5.90 -4.57
C CYS A 263 -9.83 -4.76 -5.59
N TYR A 264 -9.36 -3.58 -5.15
CA TYR A 264 -9.22 -2.41 -6.00
C TYR A 264 -8.33 -2.71 -7.21
N VAL A 265 -7.14 -3.26 -6.98
CA VAL A 265 -6.20 -3.67 -8.03
C VAL A 265 -6.84 -4.70 -8.97
N GLY A 266 -7.49 -5.73 -8.43
CA GLY A 266 -8.09 -6.80 -9.23
C GLY A 266 -9.21 -6.32 -10.13
N VAL A 267 -10.12 -5.50 -9.61
CA VAL A 267 -11.22 -4.91 -10.40
C VAL A 267 -10.70 -3.94 -11.46
N ARG A 268 -9.69 -3.14 -11.14
CA ARG A 268 -9.15 -2.12 -12.06
C ARG A 268 -8.27 -2.71 -13.16
N LEU A 269 -7.54 -3.79 -12.87
CA LEU A 269 -6.67 -4.48 -13.84
C LEU A 269 -7.33 -5.69 -14.49
N ASP A 270 -8.55 -6.03 -14.09
CA ASP A 270 -9.28 -7.22 -14.54
C ASP A 270 -8.48 -8.53 -14.32
N LEU A 271 -7.79 -8.61 -13.18
CA LEU A 271 -6.90 -9.71 -12.81
C LEU A 271 -7.42 -10.47 -11.59
N PRO A 272 -7.24 -11.79 -11.53
CA PRO A 272 -7.38 -12.52 -10.27
C PRO A 272 -6.39 -11.95 -9.24
N THR A 273 -6.89 -11.59 -8.06
CA THR A 273 -6.05 -11.01 -7.00
C THR A 273 -6.33 -11.61 -5.64
N ILE A 274 -5.27 -11.69 -4.83
CA ILE A 274 -5.31 -12.16 -3.45
C ILE A 274 -4.70 -11.09 -2.56
N GLY A 275 -5.41 -10.72 -1.50
CA GLY A 275 -4.83 -9.91 -0.43
C GLY A 275 -4.10 -10.79 0.57
N VAL A 276 -2.81 -10.52 0.78
CA VAL A 276 -1.98 -11.16 1.80
C VAL A 276 -1.45 -10.07 2.72
N ALA A 277 -1.83 -10.09 4.00
CA ALA A 277 -1.40 -9.09 4.97
C ALA A 277 -0.69 -9.71 6.17
N LYS A 278 0.15 -8.93 6.85
CA LYS A 278 0.93 -9.36 8.03
C LYS A 278 0.19 -9.12 9.35
N HIS A 279 -0.87 -8.31 9.32
CA HIS A 279 -1.66 -7.91 10.48
C HIS A 279 -3.15 -7.96 10.15
N PRO A 280 -4.03 -8.18 11.14
CA PRO A 280 -5.46 -8.08 10.92
C PRO A 280 -5.90 -6.61 10.81
N LEU A 281 -6.85 -6.34 9.93
CA LEU A 281 -7.51 -5.02 9.82
C LEU A 281 -8.93 -5.04 10.39
N VAL A 282 -9.70 -6.09 10.06
CA VAL A 282 -11.07 -6.31 10.53
C VAL A 282 -11.35 -7.80 10.70
N GLY A 283 -12.52 -8.09 11.26
CA GLY A 283 -13.00 -9.44 11.47
C GLY A 283 -12.54 -10.03 12.79
N ARG A 284 -13.10 -11.19 13.12
CA ARG A 284 -12.79 -11.94 14.33
C ARG A 284 -12.53 -13.38 13.96
N VAL A 285 -11.61 -14.01 14.68
CA VAL A 285 -11.42 -15.45 14.60
C VAL A 285 -12.72 -16.15 14.95
N THR A 286 -13.14 -17.11 14.13
CA THR A 286 -14.32 -17.93 14.37
C THR A 286 -13.96 -19.41 14.35
N LYS A 287 -14.65 -20.19 15.18
CA LYS A 287 -14.67 -21.65 15.10
C LYS A 287 -15.86 -22.16 14.27
N ARG A 288 -16.73 -21.24 13.82
CA ARG A 288 -17.91 -21.55 13.01
C ARG A 288 -17.49 -21.61 11.54
N GLY A 289 -17.89 -22.68 10.85
CA GLY A 289 -17.55 -22.94 9.46
C GLY A 289 -16.43 -23.94 9.26
N HIS A 290 -16.30 -24.47 8.05
CA HIS A 290 -15.21 -25.36 7.67
C HIS A 290 -13.93 -24.54 7.52
N SER A 291 -12.89 -24.87 8.28
CA SER A 291 -11.55 -24.31 8.10
C SER A 291 -10.61 -25.42 7.68
N PRO A 292 -9.77 -25.22 6.65
CA PRO A 292 -8.71 -26.16 6.32
C PRO A 292 -7.78 -26.42 7.52
N SER A 293 -7.20 -27.61 7.60
CA SER A 293 -6.27 -27.96 8.69
C SER A 293 -5.13 -26.94 8.82
N GLY A 294 -4.82 -26.53 10.05
CA GLY A 294 -3.79 -25.55 10.36
C GLY A 294 -4.12 -24.11 9.97
N VAL A 295 -5.41 -23.79 9.76
CA VAL A 295 -5.90 -22.46 9.36
C VAL A 295 -7.06 -22.05 10.24
N THR A 296 -7.13 -20.75 10.53
CA THR A 296 -8.19 -20.15 11.34
C THR A 296 -9.06 -19.24 10.47
N ALA A 297 -10.36 -19.54 10.37
CA ALA A 297 -11.32 -18.68 9.69
C ALA A 297 -11.50 -17.32 10.38
N ILE A 298 -11.65 -16.28 9.56
CA ILE A 298 -11.91 -14.91 9.98
C ILE A 298 -13.28 -14.50 9.47
N GLU A 299 -14.20 -14.30 10.42
CA GLU A 299 -15.55 -13.84 10.14
C GLU A 299 -15.61 -12.31 10.17
N PHE A 300 -16.22 -11.71 9.16
CA PHE A 300 -16.52 -10.30 9.13
C PHE A 300 -17.87 -10.07 8.44
N ARG A 301 -18.75 -9.28 9.07
CA ARG A 301 -20.13 -9.04 8.62
C ARG A 301 -20.93 -10.34 8.41
N GLY A 302 -20.80 -11.29 9.35
CA GLY A 302 -21.57 -12.53 9.39
C GLY A 302 -21.15 -13.60 8.37
N GLN A 303 -20.01 -13.43 7.70
CA GLN A 303 -19.49 -14.40 6.73
C GLN A 303 -17.99 -14.59 6.91
N VAL A 304 -17.48 -15.78 6.57
CA VAL A 304 -16.03 -16.01 6.50
C VAL A 304 -15.49 -15.22 5.31
N ARG A 305 -14.61 -14.25 5.58
CA ARG A 305 -14.06 -13.33 4.57
C ARG A 305 -12.55 -13.48 4.38
N GLY A 306 -11.92 -14.31 5.20
CA GLY A 306 -10.51 -14.59 5.09
C GLY A 306 -10.04 -15.67 6.04
N TYR A 307 -8.76 -15.96 5.95
CA TYR A 307 -8.07 -16.96 6.74
C TYR A 307 -6.84 -16.35 7.40
N ALA A 308 -6.61 -16.66 8.68
CA ALA A 308 -5.30 -16.54 9.31
C ALA A 308 -4.58 -17.88 9.14
N TRP A 309 -3.50 -17.88 8.37
CA TRP A 309 -2.67 -19.06 8.13
C TRP A 309 -1.25 -18.81 8.62
N THR A 310 -0.75 -19.68 9.48
CA THR A 310 0.64 -19.65 9.95
C THR A 310 1.43 -20.72 9.19
N PRO A 311 2.42 -20.33 8.37
CA PRO A 311 3.28 -21.31 7.70
C PRO A 311 4.02 -22.21 8.71
N PRO A 312 4.34 -23.47 8.37
CA PRO A 312 5.09 -24.36 9.25
C PRO A 312 6.39 -23.74 9.77
N GLY A 313 6.67 -23.89 11.06
CA GLY A 313 7.86 -23.33 11.71
C GLY A 313 7.84 -21.80 11.90
N CYS A 314 6.70 -21.14 11.67
CA CYS A 314 6.51 -19.71 11.92
C CYS A 314 5.59 -19.46 13.11
N GLU A 315 5.73 -18.30 13.76
CA GLU A 315 4.92 -17.95 14.94
C GLU A 315 3.75 -17.02 14.63
N ARG A 316 3.86 -16.21 13.58
CA ARG A 316 2.87 -15.17 13.27
C ARG A 316 2.15 -15.53 11.96
N PRO A 317 0.81 -15.36 11.90
CA PRO A 317 0.03 -15.70 10.71
C PRO A 317 0.20 -14.68 9.59
N ASN A 318 -0.14 -15.12 8.38
CA ASN A 318 -0.50 -14.29 7.25
C ASN A 318 -2.04 -14.27 7.14
N PHE A 319 -2.60 -13.11 6.83
CA PHE A 319 -4.03 -12.88 6.68
C PHE A 319 -4.37 -12.90 5.19
N VAL A 320 -5.01 -13.97 4.75
CA VAL A 320 -5.39 -14.21 3.35
C VAL A 320 -6.84 -13.81 3.15
N SER A 321 -7.11 -13.05 2.09
CA SER A 321 -8.48 -12.63 1.73
C SER A 321 -8.63 -12.52 0.22
N VAL A 322 -9.85 -12.77 -0.26
CA VAL A 322 -10.19 -12.63 -1.69
C VAL A 322 -9.97 -11.18 -2.14
N GLY A 323 -9.28 -11.01 -3.26
CA GLY A 323 -9.20 -9.74 -3.97
C GLY A 323 -10.25 -9.66 -5.07
N HIS A 324 -10.10 -10.44 -6.14
CA HIS A 324 -11.00 -10.48 -7.29
C HIS A 324 -10.83 -11.80 -8.07
N ARG A 325 -11.90 -12.31 -8.69
CA ARG A 325 -11.93 -13.50 -9.57
C ARG A 325 -11.22 -14.74 -9.01
N ILE A 326 -11.38 -14.95 -7.70
CA ILE A 326 -10.84 -16.11 -7.00
C ILE A 326 -11.72 -16.45 -5.80
N SER A 327 -11.93 -17.74 -5.53
CA SER A 327 -12.55 -18.18 -4.28
C SER A 327 -11.58 -18.07 -3.11
N LEU A 328 -12.11 -18.04 -1.88
CA LEU A 328 -11.27 -17.91 -0.69
C LEU A 328 -10.38 -19.15 -0.48
N ASP A 329 -10.90 -20.35 -0.75
CA ASP A 329 -10.14 -21.58 -0.61
C ASP A 329 -9.02 -21.66 -1.65
N ARG A 330 -9.32 -21.31 -2.92
CA ARG A 330 -8.29 -21.24 -3.96
C ARG A 330 -7.23 -20.18 -3.66
N ALA A 331 -7.62 -19.05 -3.06
CA ALA A 331 -6.67 -18.03 -2.64
C ALA A 331 -5.70 -18.56 -1.58
N LEU A 332 -6.18 -19.34 -0.60
CA LEU A 332 -5.33 -19.98 0.41
C LEU A 332 -4.40 -21.03 -0.20
N GLU A 333 -4.88 -21.84 -1.14
CA GLU A 333 -4.05 -22.84 -1.85
C GLU A 333 -2.87 -22.17 -2.56
N VAL A 334 -3.14 -21.09 -3.32
CA VAL A 334 -2.10 -20.35 -4.03
C VAL A 334 -1.09 -19.73 -3.07
N VAL A 335 -1.57 -19.14 -1.97
CA VAL A 335 -0.68 -18.54 -0.95
C VAL A 335 0.20 -19.62 -0.29
N ARG A 336 -0.35 -20.80 -0.01
CA ARG A 336 0.41 -21.94 0.53
C ARG A 336 1.45 -22.43 -0.46
N ALA A 337 1.05 -22.69 -1.70
CA ALA A 337 1.93 -23.21 -2.75
C ALA A 337 3.06 -22.24 -3.10
N SER A 338 2.82 -20.94 -2.97
CA SER A 338 3.83 -19.90 -3.23
C SER A 338 4.69 -19.52 -2.02
N THR A 339 4.57 -20.20 -0.87
CA THR A 339 5.30 -19.86 0.36
C THR A 339 6.26 -20.97 0.78
N LEU A 340 7.57 -20.72 0.69
CA LEU A 340 8.59 -21.68 1.17
C LEU A 340 8.88 -21.55 2.67
N ARG A 341 8.78 -20.33 3.21
CA ARG A 341 9.01 -20.04 4.64
C ARG A 341 7.87 -19.22 5.19
N ARG A 342 8.10 -17.92 5.38
CA ARG A 342 7.18 -17.08 6.16
C ARG A 342 6.14 -16.32 5.32
N TYR A 343 6.50 -15.93 4.12
CA TYR A 343 5.68 -15.06 3.27
C TYR A 343 5.80 -15.55 1.82
N PRO A 344 4.80 -15.31 0.95
CA PRO A 344 4.88 -15.75 -0.44
C PRO A 344 6.15 -15.26 -1.12
N GLU A 345 6.84 -16.15 -1.82
CA GLU A 345 8.10 -15.86 -2.52
C GLU A 345 8.01 -14.66 -3.47
N PRO A 346 6.97 -14.48 -4.31
CA PRO A 346 6.91 -13.30 -5.17
C PRO A 346 6.81 -11.99 -4.37
N LEU A 347 6.09 -11.97 -3.24
CA LEU A 347 6.04 -10.80 -2.35
C LEU A 347 7.37 -10.56 -1.62
N LYS A 348 8.08 -11.62 -1.21
CA LYS A 348 9.43 -11.49 -0.61
C LYS A 348 10.44 -10.94 -1.60
N ILE A 349 10.37 -11.36 -2.86
CA ILE A 349 11.23 -10.84 -3.93
C ILE A 349 10.97 -9.35 -4.13
N ALA A 350 9.69 -8.96 -4.24
CA ALA A 350 9.28 -7.57 -4.38
C ALA A 350 9.77 -6.69 -3.21
N ASP A 351 9.51 -7.09 -1.97
CA ASP A 351 9.93 -6.38 -0.75
C ASP A 351 11.45 -6.24 -0.65
N ARG A 352 12.21 -7.30 -0.97
CA ARG A 352 13.69 -7.25 -0.96
C ARG A 352 14.22 -6.21 -1.95
N ILE A 353 13.75 -6.26 -3.19
CA ILE A 353 14.18 -5.33 -4.24
C ILE A 353 13.78 -3.90 -3.88
N GLY A 354 12.56 -3.69 -3.38
CA GLY A 354 12.09 -2.38 -2.93
C GLY A 354 12.94 -1.79 -1.80
N ARG A 355 13.42 -2.62 -0.85
CA ARG A 355 14.34 -2.18 0.21
C ARG A 355 15.71 -1.78 -0.33
N GLU A 356 16.22 -2.49 -1.33
CA GLU A 356 17.53 -2.22 -1.93
C GLU A 356 17.50 -0.94 -2.78
N MET A 357 16.43 -0.72 -3.56
CA MET A 357 16.23 0.54 -4.28
C MET A 357 16.26 1.76 -3.35
N LYS A 358 15.64 1.64 -2.17
CA LYS A 358 15.68 2.70 -1.14
C LYS A 358 17.10 2.89 -0.57
N ARG A 359 17.85 1.80 -0.36
CA ARG A 359 19.22 1.86 0.18
C ARG A 359 20.17 2.54 -0.80
N ASN A 360 20.11 2.20 -2.09
CA ASN A 360 20.99 2.77 -3.11
C ASN A 360 20.82 4.29 -3.22
N LYS A 361 19.57 4.79 -3.28
CA LYS A 361 19.30 6.23 -3.32
C LYS A 361 19.80 6.97 -2.08
N ARG A 362 19.72 6.35 -0.90
CA ARG A 362 20.27 6.96 0.33
C ARG A 362 21.80 7.09 0.26
N ASN A 363 22.47 6.13 -0.35
CA ASN A 363 23.92 6.20 -0.56
C ASN A 363 24.27 7.28 -1.59
N GLU A 364 23.56 7.35 -2.73
CA GLU A 364 23.77 8.41 -3.73
C GLU A 364 23.58 9.82 -3.16
N LYS A 365 22.55 10.02 -2.31
CA LYS A 365 22.35 11.30 -1.61
C LYS A 365 23.51 11.64 -0.67
N ARG A 366 24.08 10.63 0.02
CA ARG A 366 25.23 10.82 0.92
C ARG A 366 26.50 11.16 0.14
N GLU A 367 26.76 10.49 -0.98
CA GLU A 367 27.91 10.75 -1.85
C GLU A 367 27.82 12.16 -2.47
N LYS A 368 26.65 12.53 -3.01
CA LYS A 368 26.43 13.90 -3.53
C LYS A 368 26.51 14.97 -2.44
N GLY A 369 26.11 14.66 -1.22
CA GLY A 369 26.20 15.56 -0.06
C GLY A 369 27.60 15.67 0.54
N ALA A 370 28.46 14.65 0.36
CA ALA A 370 29.86 14.67 0.78
C ALA A 370 30.80 15.33 -0.24
N THR A 371 30.31 15.60 -1.45
CA THR A 371 31.04 16.28 -2.53
C THR A 371 30.71 17.79 -2.62
N ARG A 372 29.87 18.30 -1.70
CA ARG A 372 29.58 19.73 -1.48
C ARG A 372 30.18 20.14 -0.15
#